data_AF-A0A0L0FET9-F1
#
_entry.id   AF-A0A0L0FET9-F1
#
_cell.length_a   1.000
_cell.length_b   1.000
_cell.length_c   1.000
_cell.angle_alpha   90.00
_cell.angle_beta   90.00
_cell.angle_gamma   90.00
#
_symmetry.space_group_name_H-M   'P 1'
#
loop_
_entity.id
_entity.type
_entity.pdbx_description
1 polymer ?
#
loop_
_entity_poly.entity_id
_entity_poly.type
_entity_poly.pdbx_seq_one_letter_code
_entity_poly.pdbx_strand_id
1 'polypeptide(L)'
;MSPIGLLAGMWEFPSVELPADAKSTTALRRKLINTHCKEDLQTDIVGYKTRQEMGEVLHKFSHIHNTYHVELICFAEAIYLQNNGNDTSRTFQWVPLEDMEKLALSTAMRKVLKLAEGTTKQKSGQNQKSGGKDEKSSLKQPKLTAMFVRKAKG
;
A
#
# COMPACT_ATOMS: atom_id res chain seq x y z
N MET A 1 -10.63 -17.97 -19.53
CA MET A 1 -9.64 -18.89 -18.91
C MET A 1 -8.88 -18.09 -17.87
N SER A 2 -9.10 -18.37 -16.57
CA SER A 2 -8.30 -17.75 -15.52
C SER A 2 -6.84 -18.21 -15.66
N PRO A 3 -5.85 -17.33 -15.42
CA PRO A 3 -4.44 -17.71 -15.60
C PRO A 3 -4.09 -18.85 -14.64
N ILE A 4 -3.66 -19.98 -15.19
CA ILE A 4 -3.19 -21.14 -14.43
C ILE A 4 -1.70 -20.93 -14.16
N GLY A 5 -1.38 -20.27 -13.05
CA GLY A 5 0.00 -19.96 -12.65
C GLY A 5 0.22 -20.23 -11.17
N LEU A 6 1.47 -20.37 -10.75
CA LEU A 6 1.86 -20.67 -9.36
C LEU A 6 1.29 -19.67 -8.34
N LEU A 7 1.03 -18.44 -8.77
CA LEU A 7 0.47 -17.36 -7.94
C LEU A 7 -0.99 -17.04 -8.31
N ALA A 8 -1.65 -17.88 -9.10
CA ALA A 8 -3.04 -17.68 -9.47
C ALA A 8 -3.94 -17.71 -8.23
N GLY A 9 -4.89 -16.76 -8.16
CA GLY A 9 -5.81 -16.64 -7.03
C GLY A 9 -5.25 -15.90 -5.81
N MET A 10 -4.00 -15.41 -5.88
CA MET A 10 -3.48 -14.47 -4.89
C MET A 10 -3.94 -13.04 -5.17
N TRP A 11 -4.11 -12.26 -4.12
CA TRP A 11 -4.37 -10.83 -4.24
C TRP A 11 -3.06 -10.07 -4.42
N GLU A 12 -3.11 -9.02 -5.23
CA GLU A 12 -2.00 -8.11 -5.46
C GLU A 12 -2.47 -6.65 -5.49
N PHE A 13 -1.54 -5.73 -5.24
CA PHE A 13 -1.80 -4.31 -5.46
C PHE A 13 -1.71 -4.02 -6.96
N PRO A 14 -2.50 -3.05 -7.47
CA PRO A 14 -2.36 -2.60 -8.85
C PRO A 14 -0.91 -2.20 -9.16
N SER A 15 -0.36 -2.75 -10.23
CA SER A 15 1.03 -2.49 -10.62
C SER A 15 1.17 -2.56 -12.14
N VAL A 16 2.17 -1.84 -12.64
CA VAL A 16 2.49 -1.76 -14.08
C VAL A 16 3.97 -2.03 -14.26
N GLU A 17 4.31 -2.84 -15.25
CA GLU A 17 5.70 -3.11 -15.60
C GLU A 17 6.37 -1.85 -16.17
N LEU A 18 7.62 -1.62 -15.77
CA LEU A 18 8.40 -0.52 -16.32
C LEU A 18 9.09 -0.97 -17.61
N PRO A 19 9.15 -0.10 -18.64
CA PRO A 19 9.92 -0.39 -19.84
C PRO A 19 11.39 -0.64 -19.48
N ALA A 20 11.96 -1.73 -20.00
CA ALA A 20 13.32 -2.18 -19.66
C ALA A 20 14.40 -1.09 -19.91
N ASP A 21 14.21 -0.25 -20.92
CA ASP A 21 15.18 0.73 -21.37
C ASP A 21 14.94 2.14 -20.82
N ALA A 22 13.87 2.34 -20.05
CA ALA A 22 13.55 3.66 -19.52
C ALA A 22 14.28 3.91 -18.20
N LYS A 23 14.93 5.07 -18.08
CA LYS A 23 15.29 5.58 -16.74
C LYS A 23 14.01 5.71 -15.92
N SER A 24 13.89 4.92 -14.86
CA SER A 24 12.75 4.90 -13.94
C SER A 24 12.66 6.24 -13.19
N THR A 25 12.09 7.25 -13.85
CA THR A 25 11.80 8.54 -13.22
C THR A 25 10.46 8.46 -12.51
N THR A 26 10.34 9.18 -11.40
CA THR A 26 9.06 9.35 -10.67
C THR A 26 7.94 9.81 -11.60
N ALA A 27 8.23 10.73 -12.53
CA ALA A 27 7.24 11.24 -13.48
C ALA A 27 6.73 10.14 -14.43
N LEU A 28 7.63 9.31 -14.97
CA LEU A 28 7.25 8.19 -15.83
C LEU A 28 6.41 7.17 -15.06
N ARG A 29 6.85 6.76 -13.87
CA ARG A 29 6.12 5.79 -13.03
C ARG A 29 4.72 6.27 -12.71
N ARG A 30 4.57 7.55 -12.33
CA ARG A 30 3.26 8.14 -12.06
C ARG A 30 2.36 8.17 -13.29
N LYS A 31 2.91 8.49 -14.46
CA LYS A 31 2.17 8.47 -15.72
C LYS A 31 1.64 7.07 -16.02
N LEU A 32 2.48 6.04 -15.91
CA LEU A 32 2.10 4.66 -16.18
C LEU A 32 1.00 4.17 -15.21
N ILE A 33 1.13 4.43 -13.91
CA ILE A 33 0.09 4.07 -12.94
C ILE A 33 -1.21 4.81 -13.19
N ASN A 34 -1.17 6.11 -13.53
CA ASN A 34 -2.39 6.86 -13.86
C ASN A 34 -3.10 6.28 -15.08
N THR A 35 -2.35 5.93 -16.13
CA THR A 35 -2.88 5.28 -17.33
C THR A 35 -3.49 3.92 -16.97
N HIS A 36 -2.76 3.08 -16.23
CA HIS A 36 -3.24 1.77 -15.78
C HIS A 36 -4.53 1.87 -14.96
N CYS A 37 -4.60 2.78 -13.98
CA CYS A 37 -5.82 2.94 -13.19
C CYS A 37 -7.00 3.41 -14.06
N LYS A 38 -6.77 4.32 -15.01
CA LYS A 38 -7.83 4.81 -15.89
C LYS A 38 -8.33 3.75 -16.86
N GLU A 39 -7.43 2.96 -17.43
CA GLU A 39 -7.74 1.99 -18.49
C GLU A 39 -8.17 0.63 -17.92
N ASP A 40 -7.41 0.08 -16.98
CA ASP A 40 -7.62 -1.26 -16.43
C ASP A 40 -8.55 -1.27 -15.20
N LEU A 41 -8.50 -0.23 -14.37
CA LEU A 41 -9.35 -0.14 -13.16
C LEU A 41 -10.56 0.80 -13.35
N GLN A 42 -10.65 1.44 -14.52
CA GLN A 42 -11.69 2.43 -14.86
C GLN A 42 -11.89 3.47 -13.75
N THR A 43 -10.77 3.85 -13.13
CA THR A 43 -10.69 4.73 -11.97
C THR A 43 -9.66 5.80 -12.24
N ASP A 44 -10.04 7.06 -12.10
CA ASP A 44 -9.10 8.15 -12.24
C ASP A 44 -8.43 8.47 -10.89
N ILE A 45 -7.10 8.59 -10.89
CA ILE A 45 -6.33 8.98 -9.71
C ILE A 45 -6.27 10.51 -9.63
N VAL A 46 -7.45 11.12 -9.51
CA VAL A 46 -7.64 12.56 -9.28
C VAL A 46 -8.11 12.81 -7.84
N GLY A 47 -8.01 14.05 -7.37
CA GLY A 47 -8.50 14.40 -6.03
C GLY A 47 -7.76 13.73 -4.86
N TYR A 48 -6.53 13.24 -5.09
CA TYR A 48 -5.72 12.68 -4.01
C TYR A 48 -5.27 13.78 -3.05
N LYS A 49 -5.36 13.50 -1.74
CA LYS A 49 -4.84 14.37 -0.68
C LYS A 49 -3.32 14.29 -0.61
N THR A 50 -2.77 13.08 -0.71
CA THR A 50 -1.32 12.86 -0.71
C THR A 50 -0.94 11.73 -1.65
N ARG A 51 0.18 11.89 -2.34
CA ARG A 51 0.82 10.84 -3.14
C ARG A 51 2.31 10.79 -2.79
N GLN A 52 2.76 9.70 -2.20
CA GLN A 52 4.10 9.58 -1.61
C GLN A 52 4.87 8.43 -2.25
N GLU A 53 6.15 8.67 -2.54
CA GLU A 53 7.07 7.61 -2.93
C GLU A 53 7.57 6.91 -1.68
N MET A 54 7.38 5.59 -1.64
CA MET A 54 7.64 4.79 -0.45
C MET A 54 9.01 4.11 -0.50
N GLY A 55 9.60 4.04 -1.69
CA GLY A 55 10.87 3.36 -1.97
C GLY A 55 10.66 2.07 -2.75
N GLU A 56 11.58 1.14 -2.58
CA GLU A 56 11.63 -0.10 -3.38
C GLU A 56 11.43 -1.34 -2.52
N VAL A 57 10.75 -2.33 -3.08
CA VAL A 57 10.63 -3.68 -2.52
C VAL A 57 11.24 -4.67 -3.51
N LEU A 58 12.31 -5.32 -3.09
CA LEU A 58 12.94 -6.38 -3.87
C LEU A 58 12.30 -7.74 -3.56
N HIS A 59 11.85 -8.40 -4.61
CA HIS A 59 11.33 -9.76 -4.58
C HIS A 59 12.21 -10.66 -5.42
N LYS A 60 12.98 -11.52 -4.75
CA LYS A 60 13.79 -12.55 -5.38
C LYS A 60 13.12 -13.90 -5.19
N PHE A 61 12.72 -14.52 -6.29
CA PHE A 61 12.49 -15.96 -6.37
C PHE A 61 13.68 -16.60 -7.08
N SER A 62 13.96 -17.87 -6.84
CA SER A 62 15.18 -18.61 -7.23
C SER A 62 15.88 -18.15 -8.53
N HIS A 63 15.12 -17.83 -9.58
CA HIS A 63 15.63 -17.35 -10.88
C HIS A 63 15.02 -16.00 -11.36
N ILE A 64 14.14 -15.36 -10.61
CA ILE A 64 13.46 -14.11 -10.99
C ILE A 64 13.68 -13.03 -9.93
N HIS A 65 14.14 -11.88 -10.39
CA HIS A 65 14.38 -10.71 -9.55
C HIS A 65 13.47 -9.57 -9.99
N ASN A 66 12.47 -9.26 -9.17
CA ASN A 66 11.55 -8.15 -9.41
C ASN A 66 11.78 -7.05 -8.39
N THR A 67 11.95 -5.82 -8.86
CA THR A 67 11.98 -4.62 -8.02
C THR A 67 10.67 -3.87 -8.18
N TYR A 68 9.93 -3.73 -7.10
CA TYR A 68 8.71 -2.94 -7.06
C TYR A 68 9.04 -1.53 -6.58
N HIS A 69 8.72 -0.52 -7.38
CA HIS A 69 8.72 0.87 -6.91
C HIS A 69 7.34 1.17 -6.31
N VAL A 70 7.29 1.40 -5.00
CA VAL A 70 6.04 1.52 -4.26
C VAL A 70 5.67 2.99 -4.12
N GLU A 71 4.41 3.31 -4.43
CA GLU A 71 3.80 4.59 -4.09
C GLU A 71 2.53 4.38 -3.27
N LEU A 72 2.27 5.33 -2.37
CA LEU A 72 1.05 5.36 -1.56
C LEU A 72 0.21 6.57 -1.97
N ILE A 73 -1.04 6.30 -2.34
CA ILE A 73 -2.01 7.33 -2.74
C ILE A 73 -3.13 7.35 -1.71
N CYS A 74 -3.37 8.51 -1.10
CA CYS A 74 -4.47 8.73 -0.17
C CYS A 74 -5.44 9.72 -0.80
N PHE A 75 -6.70 9.32 -0.95
CA PHE A 75 -7.74 10.15 -1.54
C PHE A 75 -8.41 11.04 -0.49
N ALA A 76 -8.85 12.24 -0.91
CA ALA A 76 -9.63 13.12 -0.04
C ALA A 76 -11.06 12.60 0.13
N GLU A 77 -11.57 11.93 -0.90
CA GLU A 77 -12.92 11.38 -0.99
C GLU A 77 -12.87 9.89 -1.36
N ALA A 78 -13.99 9.20 -1.14
CA ALA A 78 -14.11 7.79 -1.50
C ALA A 78 -14.04 7.61 -3.01
N ILE A 79 -13.25 6.63 -3.46
CA ILE A 79 -13.18 6.23 -4.86
C ILE A 79 -13.97 4.93 -5.05
N TYR A 80 -14.84 4.93 -6.06
CA TYR A 80 -15.63 3.76 -6.42
C TYR A 80 -14.98 3.05 -7.60
N LEU A 81 -14.65 1.79 -7.40
CA LEU A 81 -14.16 0.91 -8.46
C LEU A 81 -15.33 0.52 -9.35
N GLN A 82 -15.18 0.72 -10.66
CA GLN A 82 -16.16 0.26 -11.65
C GLN A 82 -15.85 -1.22 -11.95
N ASN A 83 -16.61 -2.14 -11.36
CA ASN A 83 -16.54 -3.54 -11.74
C ASN A 83 -17.55 -3.76 -12.87
N ASN A 84 -17.12 -3.63 -14.13
CA ASN A 84 -17.98 -3.97 -15.26
C ASN A 84 -18.25 -5.47 -15.21
N GLY A 85 -19.43 -5.86 -14.75
CA GLY A 85 -19.85 -7.25 -14.49
C GLY A 85 -19.80 -8.22 -15.68
N ASN A 86 -19.26 -7.78 -16.82
CA ASN A 86 -19.05 -8.58 -18.02
C ASN A 86 -17.65 -9.19 -18.10
N ASP A 87 -16.66 -8.65 -17.36
CA ASP A 87 -15.31 -9.23 -17.28
C ASP A 87 -15.07 -9.89 -15.92
N THR A 88 -15.30 -11.19 -15.87
CA THR A 88 -15.09 -12.01 -14.66
C THR A 88 -13.61 -12.36 -14.43
N SER A 89 -12.69 -11.92 -15.29
CA SER A 89 -11.29 -12.33 -15.23
C SER A 89 -10.47 -11.58 -14.17
N ARG A 90 -10.91 -10.39 -13.75
CA ARG A 90 -10.22 -9.57 -12.74
C ARG A 90 -11.21 -9.08 -11.70
N THR A 91 -10.89 -9.32 -10.44
CA THR A 91 -11.68 -8.84 -9.30
C THR A 91 -10.88 -7.77 -8.56
N PHE A 92 -11.52 -6.63 -8.30
CA PHE A 92 -10.95 -5.54 -7.52
C PHE A 92 -11.80 -5.31 -6.28
N GLN A 93 -11.15 -5.08 -5.15
CA GLN A 93 -11.84 -4.90 -3.89
C GLN A 93 -11.10 -3.88 -3.02
N TRP A 94 -11.86 -2.95 -2.44
CA TRP A 94 -11.39 -2.18 -1.29
C TRP A 94 -11.45 -3.06 -0.05
N VAL A 95 -10.30 -3.24 0.61
CA VAL A 95 -10.17 -4.11 1.78
C VAL A 95 -9.73 -3.28 2.98
N PRO A 96 -10.41 -3.37 4.14
CA PRO A 96 -9.93 -2.76 5.37
C PRO A 96 -8.53 -3.25 5.75
N LEU A 97 -7.72 -2.39 6.34
CA LEU A 97 -6.32 -2.72 6.62
C LEU A 97 -6.21 -3.94 7.56
N GLU A 98 -7.09 -4.04 8.56
CA GLU A 98 -7.17 -5.17 9.48
C GLU A 98 -7.52 -6.52 8.81
N ASP A 99 -8.13 -6.48 7.63
CA ASP A 99 -8.52 -7.67 6.87
C ASP A 99 -7.48 -8.06 5.81
N MET A 100 -6.48 -7.21 5.55
CA MET A 100 -5.41 -7.48 4.58
C MET A 100 -4.60 -8.74 4.93
N GLU A 101 -4.45 -9.05 6.22
CA GLU A 101 -3.74 -10.26 6.67
C GLU A 101 -4.47 -11.56 6.32
N LYS A 102 -5.80 -11.50 6.14
CA LYS A 102 -6.64 -12.63 5.76
C LYS A 102 -6.57 -12.93 4.26
N LEU A 103 -6.10 -11.98 3.46
CA LEU A 103 -5.94 -12.16 2.02
C LEU A 103 -4.73 -13.07 1.71
N ALA A 104 -4.88 -13.86 0.65
CA ALA A 104 -3.78 -14.62 0.07
C ALA A 104 -2.80 -13.69 -0.66
N LEU A 105 -1.90 -13.02 0.07
CA LEU A 105 -0.87 -12.13 -0.49
C LEU A 105 0.47 -12.85 -0.70
N SER A 106 1.19 -12.52 -1.77
CA SER A 106 2.56 -12.99 -1.94
C SER A 106 3.49 -12.36 -0.91
N THR A 107 4.67 -12.96 -0.69
CA THR A 107 5.69 -12.40 0.21
C THR A 107 6.08 -10.97 -0.18
N ALA A 108 6.14 -10.65 -1.47
CA ALA A 108 6.37 -9.29 -1.95
C ALA A 108 5.26 -8.33 -1.52
N MET A 109 3.99 -8.70 -1.75
CA MET A 109 2.86 -7.84 -1.41
C MET A 109 2.78 -7.59 0.10
N ARG A 110 3.13 -8.58 0.94
CA ARG A 110 3.26 -8.37 2.39
C ARG A 110 4.36 -7.35 2.75
N LYS A 111 5.49 -7.35 2.02
CA LYS A 111 6.54 -6.35 2.21
C LYS A 111 6.08 -4.95 1.79
N VAL A 112 5.35 -4.85 0.67
CA VAL A 112 4.75 -3.59 0.19
C VAL A 112 3.78 -3.03 1.24
N LEU A 113 2.92 -3.88 1.81
CA LEU A 113 1.99 -3.48 2.87
C LEU A 113 2.72 -2.91 4.09
N LYS A 114 3.74 -3.62 4.58
CA LYS A 114 4.55 -3.15 5.73
C LYS A 114 5.24 -1.82 5.46
N LEU A 115 5.71 -1.60 4.23
CA LEU A 115 6.31 -0.32 3.83
C LEU A 115 5.29 0.83 3.90
N ALA A 116 4.07 0.59 3.43
CA ALA A 116 2.97 1.55 3.52
C ALA A 116 2.58 1.87 4.99
N GLU A 117 2.48 0.84 5.84
CA GLU A 117 2.14 1.01 7.27
C GLU A 117 3.22 1.74 8.08
N GLY A 118 4.50 1.56 7.72
CA GLY A 118 5.61 2.25 8.39
C GLY A 118 5.46 3.77 8.31
N THR A 119 4.97 4.28 7.18
CA THR A 119 4.77 5.72 6.95
C THR A 119 3.49 6.25 7.57
N THR A 120 2.42 5.45 7.67
CA THR A 120 1.20 5.87 8.37
C THR A 120 1.45 6.02 9.88
N LYS A 121 2.26 5.13 10.47
CA LYS A 121 2.67 5.22 11.89
C LYS A 121 3.63 6.37 12.18
N GLN A 122 4.34 6.89 11.18
CA GLN A 122 5.23 8.05 11.33
C GLN A 122 4.53 9.42 11.29
N LYS A 123 3.22 9.48 11.02
CA LYS A 123 2.44 10.75 11.01
C LYS A 123 1.76 11.08 12.35
N SER A 124 2.31 10.63 13.47
CA SER A 124 1.97 11.12 14.81
C SER A 124 3.22 11.20 15.68
N GLY A 125 3.94 12.33 15.65
CA GLY A 125 5.08 12.56 16.55
C GLY A 125 6.11 13.59 16.08
N GLN A 126 5.82 14.85 16.37
CA GLN A 126 6.69 16.01 16.63
C GLN A 126 8.12 16.11 16.06
N ASN A 127 8.32 17.27 15.44
CA ASN A 127 9.56 18.00 15.23
C ASN A 127 10.32 18.25 16.55
N GLN A 128 11.61 17.92 16.63
CA GLN A 128 12.73 18.86 16.92
C GLN A 128 14.06 18.11 17.20
N LYS A 129 15.12 18.62 16.57
CA LYS A 129 16.54 18.34 16.87
C LYS A 129 16.87 18.70 18.32
N SER A 130 17.73 17.92 18.97
CA SER A 130 19.11 18.29 19.41
C SER A 130 19.59 17.37 20.54
N GLY A 131 20.91 17.18 20.62
CA GLY A 131 21.56 16.05 21.27
C GLY A 131 21.66 16.09 22.79
N GLY A 132 22.34 15.08 23.33
CA GLY A 132 22.66 14.96 24.74
C GLY A 132 22.87 13.51 25.12
N LYS A 133 23.94 13.25 25.85
CA LYS A 133 24.52 11.96 26.24
C LYS A 133 23.88 11.43 27.54
N ASP A 134 24.15 10.17 27.84
CA ASP A 134 24.18 9.52 29.16
C ASP A 134 22.93 8.74 29.66
N GLU A 135 23.14 8.04 30.77
CA GLU A 135 23.02 6.60 30.99
C GLU A 135 21.87 6.20 31.94
N LYS A 136 21.39 4.94 31.81
CA LYS A 136 20.61 4.10 32.76
C LYS A 136 19.29 4.65 33.37
N SER A 137 18.21 3.89 33.19
CA SER A 137 17.68 2.97 34.22
C SER A 137 16.26 2.48 33.89
N SER A 138 15.98 1.28 34.37
CA SER A 138 14.77 0.47 34.20
C SER A 138 13.49 1.08 34.77
N LEU A 139 12.36 0.91 34.08
CA LEU A 139 11.18 0.13 34.50
C LEU A 139 9.94 0.51 33.65
N LYS A 140 9.22 -0.54 33.25
CA LYS A 140 8.08 -0.56 32.31
C LYS A 140 6.90 0.30 32.78
N GLN A 141 6.26 1.03 31.87
CA GLN A 141 4.85 1.45 32.02
C GLN A 141 4.06 1.36 30.70
N PRO A 142 2.73 1.17 30.78
CA PRO A 142 1.96 0.37 29.84
C PRO A 142 1.36 1.12 28.64
N LYS A 143 0.88 0.34 27.66
CA LYS A 143 0.31 0.75 26.37
C LYS A 143 -1.04 1.47 26.52
N LEU A 144 -1.30 2.31 25.50
CA LEU A 144 -2.53 3.00 25.11
C LEU A 144 -3.80 2.61 25.89
N THR A 145 -4.25 3.53 26.74
CA THR A 145 -5.62 3.57 27.21
C THR A 145 -6.55 4.14 26.14
N ALA A 146 -7.63 3.40 25.96
CA ALA A 146 -8.72 3.59 25.03
C ALA A 146 -9.47 4.93 25.17
N MET A 147 -9.96 5.43 24.04
CA MET A 147 -11.05 6.40 24.00
C MET A 147 -12.25 5.73 23.30
N PHE A 148 -13.06 5.01 24.07
CA PHE A 148 -14.44 4.69 23.70
C PHE A 148 -15.37 5.35 24.73
N VAL A 149 -16.10 6.36 24.28
CA VAL A 149 -17.25 6.91 25.02
C VAL A 149 -18.37 5.88 24.92
N ARG A 150 -18.76 5.31 26.07
CA ARG A 150 -19.91 4.42 26.19
C ARG A 150 -21.19 5.26 26.12
N LYS A 151 -22.08 4.99 25.17
CA LYS A 151 -23.47 5.47 25.24
C LYS A 151 -24.19 4.78 26.41
N ALA A 152 -24.91 5.56 27.21
CA ALA A 152 -25.93 5.05 28.12
C ALA A 152 -27.33 5.21 27.49
N LYS A 153 -28.16 4.18 27.68
CA LYS A 153 -29.60 4.17 27.41
C LYS A 153 -30.30 5.12 28.39
N GLY A 154 -31.23 5.91 27.87
CA GLY A 154 -32.45 6.35 28.52
C GLY A 154 -33.60 5.95 27.62
#